data_AF-A0A7K5BAN1-F1
#
_entry.id   AF-A0A7K5BAN1-F1
#
_cell.length_a   1.000
_cell.length_b   1.000
_cell.length_c   1.000
_cell.angle_alpha   90.00
_cell.angle_beta   90.00
_cell.angle_gamma   90.00
#
_symmetry.space_group_name_H-M   'P 1'
#
loop_
_entity.id
_entity.type
_entity.pdbx_description
1 polymer ?
#
loop_
_entity_poly.entity_id
_entity_poly.type
_entity_poly.pdbx_seq_one_letter_code
_entity_poly.pdbx_strand_id
1 'polypeptide(L)'
;CSRPQKVCLCPFLPVHPLKVSTCLYIIQHPAEESRVLRTVPLLAACLPPDKCKILVGRRFSEDRYPELATVCRNPNTLILYPGAEATNLEEVAMMSSNPSVMIIIDGTWSQAKDIFYKNSLFRLPRQVQLKPNYSSQYVIRTQPTNTCLSTLECAAVALTIMEKNKSIQETILHPLQALCSFQLQHGAQIHHSKEHLLKNGLYDKPMPKNKRKLRRMELLVNNVKI
;
A
#
# COMPACT_ATOMS: atom_id res chain seq x y z
N CYS A 1 -12.87 -15.12 -6.44
CA CYS A 1 -11.53 -14.70 -5.97
C CYS A 1 -10.43 -15.76 -6.19
N SER A 2 -10.64 -16.76 -7.08
CA SER A 2 -9.66 -17.83 -7.39
C SER A 2 -9.09 -18.58 -6.18
N ARG A 3 -9.89 -18.73 -5.12
CA ARG A 3 -9.55 -19.48 -3.91
C ARG A 3 -10.49 -20.68 -3.75
N PRO A 4 -10.07 -21.76 -3.07
CA PRO A 4 -10.95 -22.87 -2.74
C PRO A 4 -12.20 -22.41 -1.98
N GLN A 5 -13.32 -23.11 -2.17
CA GLN A 5 -14.63 -22.73 -1.60
C GLN A 5 -14.58 -22.52 -0.08
N LYS A 6 -13.84 -23.38 0.65
CA LYS A 6 -13.70 -23.31 2.12
C LYS A 6 -13.03 -22.04 2.64
N VAL A 7 -12.26 -21.34 1.80
CA VAL A 7 -11.52 -20.10 2.16
C VAL A 7 -11.80 -19.00 1.15
N CYS A 8 -13.00 -19.04 0.55
CA CYS A 8 -13.45 -18.06 -0.42
C CYS A 8 -13.63 -16.69 0.25
N LEU A 9 -13.10 -15.65 -0.39
CA LEU A 9 -13.19 -14.27 0.09
C LEU A 9 -14.35 -13.51 -0.55
N CYS A 10 -15.04 -14.06 -1.56
CA CYS A 10 -16.16 -13.41 -2.22
C CYS A 10 -17.30 -12.99 -1.26
N PRO A 11 -17.68 -13.77 -0.23
CA PRO A 11 -18.68 -13.34 0.74
C PRO A 11 -18.28 -12.11 1.57
N PHE A 12 -16.99 -11.78 1.61
CA PHE A 12 -16.44 -10.65 2.38
C PHE A 12 -16.14 -9.43 1.49
N LEU A 13 -16.24 -9.57 0.17
CA LEU A 13 -16.18 -8.44 -0.75
C LEU A 13 -17.50 -7.66 -0.68
N PRO A 14 -17.51 -6.36 -1.03
CA PRO A 14 -18.76 -5.63 -1.13
C PRO A 14 -19.66 -6.23 -2.20
N VAL A 15 -20.97 -6.29 -1.92
CA VAL A 15 -21.99 -6.86 -2.83
C VAL A 15 -21.97 -6.16 -4.20
N HIS A 16 -21.71 -4.86 -4.20
CA HIS A 16 -21.46 -4.06 -5.39
C HIS A 16 -20.14 -3.30 -5.24
N PRO A 17 -19.36 -3.11 -6.31
CA PRO A 17 -18.14 -2.30 -6.25
C PRO A 17 -18.42 -0.90 -5.67
N LEU A 18 -17.52 -0.43 -4.80
CA LEU A 18 -17.65 0.86 -4.13
C LEU A 18 -17.69 2.01 -5.14
N LYS A 19 -18.74 2.82 -5.09
CA LYS A 19 -18.82 4.03 -5.90
C LYS A 19 -17.85 5.08 -5.34
N VAL A 20 -16.72 5.25 -6.02
CA VAL A 20 -15.69 6.25 -5.70
C VAL A 20 -15.43 7.14 -6.90
N SER A 21 -15.14 8.41 -6.65
CA SER A 21 -14.78 9.36 -7.70
C SER A 21 -13.29 9.27 -8.07
N THR A 22 -12.43 9.02 -7.07
CA THR A 22 -10.97 8.87 -7.18
C THR A 22 -10.59 7.60 -7.93
N CYS A 23 -9.67 7.74 -8.90
CA CYS A 23 -9.03 6.60 -9.57
C CYS A 23 -7.73 6.22 -8.87
N LEU A 24 -7.47 4.93 -8.69
CA LEU A 24 -6.20 4.42 -8.17
C LEU A 24 -5.33 3.89 -9.32
N TYR A 25 -4.04 4.24 -9.29
CA TYR A 25 -3.00 3.62 -10.11
C TYR A 25 -2.04 2.88 -9.18
N ILE A 26 -2.11 1.55 -9.20
CA ILE A 26 -1.23 0.67 -8.42
C ILE A 26 -0.02 0.31 -9.27
N ILE A 27 1.14 0.87 -8.94
CA ILE A 27 2.42 0.57 -9.59
C ILE A 27 3.05 -0.60 -8.86
N GLN A 28 2.86 -1.80 -9.38
CA GLN A 28 3.22 -3.04 -8.70
C GLN A 28 4.58 -3.57 -9.16
N HIS A 29 5.45 -3.85 -8.19
CA HIS A 29 6.72 -4.52 -8.47
C HIS A 29 6.45 -5.99 -8.90
N PRO A 30 7.12 -6.53 -9.94
CA PRO A 30 6.85 -7.90 -10.44
C PRO A 30 6.98 -9.01 -9.38
N ALA A 31 7.90 -8.85 -8.43
CA ALA A 31 8.06 -9.83 -7.34
C ALA A 31 6.94 -9.79 -6.28
N GLU A 32 6.09 -8.76 -6.28
CA GLU A 32 4.86 -8.78 -5.48
C GLU A 32 3.77 -9.58 -6.19
N GLU A 33 3.67 -9.53 -7.52
CA GLU A 33 2.67 -10.25 -8.31
C GLU A 33 2.74 -11.77 -8.09
N SER A 34 3.93 -12.34 -7.89
CA SER A 34 4.07 -13.78 -7.66
C SER A 34 3.75 -14.23 -6.23
N ARG A 35 3.34 -13.33 -5.33
CA ARG A 35 3.08 -13.68 -3.92
C ARG A 35 1.70 -14.33 -3.72
N VAL A 36 1.63 -15.24 -2.76
CA VAL A 36 0.38 -15.96 -2.42
C VAL A 36 -0.57 -15.08 -1.60
N LEU A 37 -0.04 -14.26 -0.70
CA LEU A 37 -0.80 -13.37 0.19
C LEU A 37 -0.69 -11.93 -0.32
N ARG A 38 -1.30 -11.67 -1.47
CA ARG A 38 -1.35 -10.33 -2.09
C ARG A 38 -2.62 -9.60 -1.69
N THR A 39 -2.51 -8.31 -1.41
CA THR A 39 -3.64 -7.47 -1.02
C THR A 39 -4.19 -6.66 -2.20
N VAL A 40 -3.39 -6.40 -3.24
CA VAL A 40 -3.84 -5.70 -4.47
C VAL A 40 -5.05 -6.36 -5.15
N PRO A 41 -5.12 -7.71 -5.31
CA PRO A 41 -6.31 -8.34 -5.89
C PRO A 41 -7.59 -8.13 -5.06
N LEU A 42 -7.47 -8.03 -3.72
CA LEU A 42 -8.61 -7.75 -2.84
C LEU A 42 -9.07 -6.31 -3.02
N LEU A 43 -8.14 -5.36 -3.09
CA LEU A 43 -8.43 -3.96 -3.35
C LEU A 43 -9.15 -3.77 -4.69
N ALA A 44 -8.62 -4.37 -5.77
CA ALA A 44 -9.21 -4.29 -7.10
C ALA A 44 -10.63 -4.87 -7.14
N ALA A 45 -10.89 -5.95 -6.40
CA ALA A 45 -12.22 -6.56 -6.33
C ALA A 45 -13.25 -5.72 -5.53
N CYS A 46 -12.82 -4.74 -4.73
CA CYS A 46 -13.70 -3.83 -4.01
C CYS A 46 -14.12 -2.60 -4.83
N LEU A 47 -13.43 -2.33 -5.94
CA LEU A 47 -13.57 -1.09 -6.71
C LEU A 47 -14.09 -1.38 -8.13
N PRO A 48 -14.75 -0.40 -8.77
CA PRO A 48 -15.10 -0.49 -10.19
C PRO A 48 -13.85 -0.73 -11.05
N PRO A 49 -13.91 -1.53 -12.13
CA PRO A 49 -12.76 -1.85 -12.97
C PRO A 49 -12.03 -0.63 -13.54
N ASP A 50 -12.75 0.46 -13.81
CA ASP A 50 -12.21 1.73 -14.31
C ASP A 50 -11.54 2.59 -13.23
N LYS A 51 -11.76 2.28 -11.94
CA LYS A 51 -11.26 3.03 -10.78
C LYS A 51 -10.02 2.43 -10.13
N CYS A 52 -9.55 1.25 -10.57
CA CYS A 52 -8.34 0.63 -10.04
C CYS A 52 -7.50 0.05 -11.19
N LYS A 53 -6.51 0.82 -11.64
CA LYS A 53 -5.58 0.41 -12.69
C LYS A 53 -4.30 -0.14 -12.07
N ILE A 54 -3.90 -1.34 -12.46
CA ILE A 54 -2.68 -1.99 -11.95
C ILE A 54 -1.67 -2.08 -13.08
N LEU A 55 -0.47 -1.52 -12.87
CA LEU A 55 0.64 -1.59 -13.80
C LEU A 55 1.81 -2.34 -13.15
N VAL A 56 2.14 -3.50 -13.70
CA VAL A 56 3.23 -4.34 -13.19
C VAL A 56 4.54 -4.00 -13.90
N GLY A 57 5.57 -3.61 -13.16
CA GLY A 57 6.84 -3.26 -13.76
C GLY A 57 7.83 -2.61 -12.80
N ARG A 58 9.04 -2.39 -13.31
CA ARG A 58 10.10 -1.65 -12.60
C ARG A 58 10.44 -0.32 -13.26
N ARG A 59 10.16 -0.19 -14.55
CA ARG A 59 10.55 0.95 -15.40
C ARG A 59 9.38 1.40 -16.27
N PHE A 60 8.96 2.62 -16.07
CA PHE A 60 7.83 3.29 -16.68
C PHE A 60 8.34 4.53 -17.39
N SER A 61 8.56 4.40 -18.70
CA SER A 61 8.97 5.49 -19.58
C SER A 61 7.75 5.99 -20.36
N GLU A 62 7.79 7.24 -20.78
CA GLU A 62 6.66 7.89 -21.43
C GLU A 62 6.29 7.26 -22.77
N ASP A 63 7.28 6.83 -23.55
CA ASP A 63 7.11 6.13 -24.83
C ASP A 63 6.34 4.81 -24.66
N ARG A 64 6.59 4.08 -23.58
CA ARG A 64 5.92 2.79 -23.30
C ARG A 64 4.61 2.94 -22.54
N TYR A 65 4.45 4.01 -21.77
CA TYR A 65 3.30 4.23 -20.91
C TYR A 65 2.74 5.66 -21.07
N PRO A 66 2.24 6.03 -22.27
CA PRO A 66 1.77 7.39 -22.55
C PRO A 66 0.59 7.80 -21.68
N GLU A 67 -0.30 6.85 -21.35
CA GLU A 67 -1.43 7.09 -20.46
C GLU A 67 -0.96 7.42 -19.03
N LEU A 68 -0.01 6.64 -18.49
CA LEU A 68 0.58 6.91 -17.18
C LEU A 68 1.32 8.25 -17.16
N ALA A 69 2.02 8.60 -18.24
CA ALA A 69 2.69 9.89 -18.34
C ALA A 69 1.69 11.06 -18.32
N THR A 70 0.55 10.91 -19.00
CA THR A 70 -0.56 11.89 -18.95
C THR A 70 -1.11 12.04 -17.54
N VAL A 71 -1.34 10.93 -16.84
CA VAL A 71 -1.75 10.91 -15.44
C VAL A 71 -0.71 11.60 -14.56
N CYS A 72 0.58 11.28 -14.70
CA CYS A 72 1.62 11.88 -13.89
C CYS A 72 1.77 13.40 -14.09
N ARG A 73 1.40 13.92 -15.25
CA ARG A 73 1.42 15.36 -15.56
C ARG A 73 0.18 16.12 -15.08
N ASN A 74 -0.89 15.42 -14.74
CA ASN A 74 -2.09 16.07 -14.26
C ASN A 74 -1.78 16.73 -12.91
N PRO A 75 -2.00 18.05 -12.75
CA PRO A 75 -1.65 18.77 -11.52
C PRO A 75 -2.40 18.27 -10.29
N ASN A 76 -3.53 17.58 -10.50
CA ASN A 76 -4.33 17.05 -9.43
C ASN A 76 -3.98 15.58 -9.08
N THR A 77 -3.03 14.94 -9.78
CA THR A 77 -2.57 13.59 -9.44
C THR A 77 -1.64 13.63 -8.24
N LEU A 78 -1.92 12.72 -7.30
CA LEU A 78 -1.13 12.52 -6.09
C LEU A 78 -0.33 11.22 -6.20
N ILE A 79 0.84 11.18 -5.58
CA ILE A 79 1.61 9.95 -5.41
C ILE A 79 1.86 9.68 -3.92
N LEU A 80 1.35 8.55 -3.45
CA LEU A 80 1.56 8.08 -2.09
C LEU A 80 2.96 7.46 -1.97
N TYR A 81 3.91 8.27 -1.55
CA TYR A 81 5.28 7.85 -1.26
C TYR A 81 5.89 8.79 -0.22
N PRO A 82 6.33 8.29 0.94
CA PRO A 82 6.91 9.15 1.97
C PRO A 82 8.29 9.66 1.51
N GLY A 83 8.48 10.97 1.63
CA GLY A 83 9.73 11.66 1.30
C GLY A 83 9.83 13.00 2.05
N ALA A 84 10.95 13.71 1.87
CA ALA A 84 11.17 15.01 2.52
C ALA A 84 10.11 16.04 2.12
N GLU A 85 9.70 16.02 0.86
CA GLU A 85 8.72 16.93 0.27
C GLU A 85 7.26 16.45 0.42
N ALA A 86 7.03 15.31 1.08
CA ALA A 86 5.71 14.70 1.16
C ALA A 86 4.80 15.47 2.12
N THR A 87 3.72 16.08 1.60
CA THR A 87 2.67 16.68 2.44
C THR A 87 1.79 15.59 3.06
N ASN A 88 1.22 15.84 4.23
CA ASN A 88 0.21 14.93 4.78
C ASN A 88 -1.07 14.96 3.90
N LEU A 89 -1.65 13.79 3.62
CA LEU A 89 -2.78 13.70 2.70
C LEU A 89 -4.03 14.44 3.20
N GLU A 90 -4.29 14.40 4.51
CA GLU A 90 -5.43 15.07 5.14
C GLU A 90 -5.36 16.60 4.93
N GLU A 91 -4.17 17.20 5.03
CA GLU A 91 -3.94 18.63 4.73
C GLU A 91 -4.24 18.95 3.25
N VAL A 92 -3.84 18.08 2.32
CA VAL A 92 -4.10 18.26 0.87
C VAL A 92 -5.59 18.19 0.55
N ALA A 93 -6.30 17.24 1.15
CA ALA A 93 -7.73 17.02 0.93
C ALA A 93 -8.61 18.14 1.50
N MET A 94 -8.11 18.93 2.47
CA MET A 94 -8.78 20.13 2.95
C MET A 94 -8.67 21.30 1.95
N MET A 95 -7.53 21.41 1.26
CA MET A 95 -7.26 22.53 0.34
C MET A 95 -7.81 22.32 -1.07
N SER A 96 -8.09 21.08 -1.47
CA SER A 96 -8.48 20.73 -2.84
C SER A 96 -9.90 20.18 -2.86
N SER A 97 -10.75 20.70 -3.75
CA SER A 97 -12.15 20.28 -3.89
C SER A 97 -12.38 19.14 -4.89
N ASN A 98 -11.36 18.72 -5.66
CA ASN A 98 -11.55 17.80 -6.79
C ASN A 98 -10.78 16.46 -6.64
N PRO A 99 -11.45 15.30 -6.83
CA PRO A 99 -10.83 13.98 -6.77
C PRO A 99 -10.09 13.67 -8.09
N SER A 100 -8.81 13.27 -8.02
CA SER A 100 -7.96 13.46 -9.20
C SER A 100 -6.81 12.47 -9.45
N VAL A 101 -7.00 11.22 -9.07
CA VAL A 101 -6.03 10.13 -9.25
C VAL A 101 -4.99 10.04 -8.13
N MET A 102 -4.87 8.85 -7.53
CA MET A 102 -3.87 8.50 -6.53
C MET A 102 -3.00 7.37 -7.05
N ILE A 103 -1.70 7.62 -7.15
CA ILE A 103 -0.68 6.61 -7.48
C ILE A 103 -0.17 5.98 -6.19
N ILE A 104 -0.18 4.65 -6.09
CA ILE A 104 0.35 3.89 -4.96
C ILE A 104 1.38 2.89 -5.49
N ILE A 105 2.56 2.84 -4.89
CA ILE A 105 3.62 1.89 -5.29
C ILE A 105 3.53 0.63 -4.42
N ASP A 106 3.23 -0.51 -5.03
CA ASP A 106 3.15 -1.81 -4.35
C ASP A 106 4.49 -2.55 -4.43
N GLY A 107 5.10 -2.77 -3.27
CA GLY A 107 6.41 -3.36 -3.14
C GLY A 107 6.90 -3.35 -1.69
N THR A 108 7.89 -4.19 -1.38
CA THR A 108 8.74 -3.91 -0.22
C THR A 108 9.33 -2.50 -0.34
N TRP A 109 9.59 -1.82 0.76
CA TRP A 109 10.23 -0.49 0.77
C TRP A 109 11.44 -0.33 -0.14
N SER A 110 12.31 -1.36 -0.24
CA SER A 110 13.44 -1.31 -1.17
C SER A 110 13.01 -1.34 -2.64
N GLN A 111 11.96 -2.10 -2.97
CA GLN A 111 11.38 -2.16 -4.32
C GLN A 111 10.61 -0.89 -4.65
N ALA A 112 9.79 -0.39 -3.71
CA ALA A 112 9.05 0.85 -3.89
C ALA A 112 10.01 2.04 -4.08
N LYS A 113 11.07 2.11 -3.27
CA LYS A 113 12.17 3.06 -3.44
C LYS A 113 12.83 2.93 -4.81
N ASP A 114 13.13 1.71 -5.23
CA ASP A 114 13.73 1.46 -6.55
C ASP A 114 12.82 2.01 -7.66
N ILE A 115 11.54 1.65 -7.66
CA ILE A 115 10.54 2.12 -8.62
C ILE A 115 10.44 3.65 -8.60
N PHE A 116 10.31 4.27 -7.43
CA PHE A 116 10.14 5.72 -7.33
C PHE A 116 11.33 6.48 -7.93
N TYR A 117 12.57 6.16 -7.53
CA TYR A 117 13.74 6.93 -7.95
C TYR A 117 14.18 6.66 -9.39
N LYS A 118 13.85 5.49 -9.94
CA LYS A 118 14.24 5.05 -11.28
C LYS A 118 13.32 5.49 -12.40
N ASN A 119 12.20 6.14 -12.07
CA ASN A 119 11.20 6.59 -13.02
C ASN A 119 10.96 8.09 -12.82
N SER A 120 11.41 8.91 -13.76
CA SER A 120 11.29 10.38 -13.69
C SER A 120 9.83 10.84 -13.63
N LEU A 121 8.91 10.11 -14.27
CA LEU A 121 7.48 10.39 -14.26
C LEU A 121 6.91 10.52 -12.83
N PHE A 122 7.40 9.72 -11.88
CA PHE A 122 6.89 9.71 -10.50
C PHE A 122 7.37 10.89 -9.66
N ARG A 123 8.18 11.79 -10.22
CA ARG A 123 8.55 13.07 -9.60
C ARG A 123 7.62 14.23 -9.98
N LEU A 124 6.75 14.03 -10.98
CA LEU A 124 5.83 15.05 -11.46
C LEU A 124 4.59 15.23 -10.55
N PRO A 125 3.92 14.14 -10.08
CA PRO A 125 2.78 14.27 -9.18
C PRO A 125 3.16 14.86 -7.83
N ARG A 126 2.19 15.51 -7.17
CA ARG A 126 2.38 15.97 -5.79
C ARG A 126 2.58 14.77 -4.86
N GLN A 127 3.71 14.77 -4.15
CA GLN A 127 4.03 13.71 -3.20
C GLN A 127 3.23 13.88 -1.90
N VAL A 128 2.59 12.80 -1.46
CA VAL A 128 1.82 12.76 -0.21
C VAL A 128 2.21 11.56 0.65
N GLN A 129 1.93 11.66 1.95
CA GLN A 129 2.13 10.60 2.92
C GLN A 129 0.92 10.47 3.85
N LEU A 130 0.68 9.24 4.31
CA LEU A 130 -0.28 8.95 5.36
C LEU A 130 0.41 9.02 6.73
N LYS A 131 -0.34 9.43 7.75
CA LYS A 131 0.09 9.36 9.16
C LYS A 131 -0.91 8.51 9.96
N PRO A 132 -0.97 7.19 9.72
CA PRO A 132 -1.89 6.33 10.47
C PRO A 132 -1.51 6.35 11.95
N ASN A 133 -2.52 6.43 12.81
CA ASN A 133 -2.38 6.37 14.27
C ASN A 133 -2.73 4.98 14.84
N TYR A 134 -2.82 3.97 13.97
CA TYR A 134 -3.17 2.60 14.32
C TYR A 134 -2.26 1.60 13.62
N SER A 135 -2.22 0.37 14.15
CA SER A 135 -1.42 -0.72 13.59
C SER A 135 -2.12 -1.42 12.43
N SER A 136 -1.34 -1.93 11.48
CA SER A 136 -1.88 -2.72 10.38
C SER A 136 -2.67 -3.95 10.86
N GLN A 137 -3.82 -4.17 10.24
CA GLN A 137 -4.64 -5.37 10.40
C GLN A 137 -4.12 -6.54 9.57
N TYR A 138 -3.14 -6.30 8.68
CA TYR A 138 -2.51 -7.34 7.89
C TYR A 138 -1.44 -8.12 8.69
N VAL A 139 -1.90 -8.83 9.72
CA VAL A 139 -1.06 -9.47 10.74
C VAL A 139 -0.35 -10.73 10.28
N ILE A 140 -0.68 -11.26 9.11
CA ILE A 140 -0.08 -12.49 8.56
C ILE A 140 1.16 -12.24 7.70
N ARG A 141 1.68 -11.00 7.70
CA ARG A 141 2.98 -10.65 7.13
C ARG A 141 3.69 -9.61 7.98
N THR A 142 4.98 -9.84 8.23
CA THR A 142 5.83 -8.91 8.98
C THR A 142 5.94 -7.55 8.27
N GLN A 143 5.49 -6.50 8.96
CA GLN A 143 5.70 -5.11 8.60
C GLN A 143 7.02 -4.56 9.17
N PRO A 144 7.61 -3.48 8.61
CA PRO A 144 8.81 -2.89 9.18
C PRO A 144 8.57 -2.22 10.53
N THR A 145 7.60 -1.32 10.62
CA THR A 145 7.15 -0.66 11.86
C THR A 145 5.70 -1.00 12.15
N ASN A 146 5.22 -0.73 13.36
CA ASN A 146 3.81 -0.95 13.70
C ASN A 146 2.86 -0.04 12.91
N THR A 147 3.33 1.13 12.48
CA THR A 147 2.56 2.12 11.70
C THR A 147 2.61 1.88 10.19
N CYS A 148 3.38 0.89 9.70
CA CYS A 148 3.41 0.54 8.29
C CYS A 148 2.13 -0.22 7.90
N LEU A 149 1.44 0.27 6.87
CA LEU A 149 0.24 -0.33 6.31
C LEU A 149 0.55 -1.14 5.04
N SER A 150 -0.27 -2.15 4.76
CA SER A 150 -0.28 -2.83 3.46
C SER A 150 -0.83 -1.92 2.36
N THR A 151 -0.60 -2.27 1.10
CA THR A 151 -1.09 -1.50 -0.06
C THR A 151 -2.61 -1.31 -0.05
N LEU A 152 -3.37 -2.33 0.35
CA LEU A 152 -4.83 -2.23 0.48
C LEU A 152 -5.23 -1.28 1.60
N GLU A 153 -4.56 -1.34 2.75
CA GLU A 153 -4.83 -0.42 3.86
C GLU A 153 -4.48 1.02 3.50
N CYS A 154 -3.34 1.24 2.85
CA CYS A 154 -2.96 2.54 2.31
C CYS A 154 -4.04 3.09 1.37
N ALA A 155 -4.55 2.26 0.45
CA ALA A 155 -5.62 2.65 -0.46
C ALA A 155 -6.94 2.94 0.26
N ALA A 156 -7.29 2.12 1.26
CA ALA A 156 -8.50 2.30 2.07
C ALA A 156 -8.50 3.65 2.82
N VAL A 157 -7.37 3.98 3.45
CA VAL A 157 -7.18 5.28 4.12
C VAL A 157 -7.21 6.43 3.12
N ALA A 158 -6.46 6.31 2.03
CA ALA A 158 -6.40 7.37 1.02
C ALA A 158 -7.78 7.66 0.42
N LEU A 159 -8.54 6.63 0.03
CA LEU A 159 -9.90 6.80 -0.49
C LEU A 159 -10.85 7.39 0.55
N THR A 160 -10.74 6.97 1.82
CA THR A 160 -11.57 7.51 2.90
C THR A 160 -11.39 9.02 3.07
N ILE A 161 -10.13 9.48 3.00
CA ILE A 161 -9.79 10.90 3.08
C ILE A 161 -10.29 11.65 1.85
N MET A 162 -9.98 11.14 0.65
CA MET A 162 -10.28 11.80 -0.62
C MET A 162 -11.78 11.88 -0.93
N GLU A 163 -12.53 10.81 -0.63
CA GLU A 163 -13.99 10.74 -0.84
C GLU A 163 -14.77 11.31 0.36
N LYS A 164 -14.10 11.69 1.44
CA LYS A 164 -14.70 12.17 2.70
C LYS A 164 -15.76 11.20 3.25
N ASN A 165 -15.53 9.90 3.07
CA ASN A 165 -16.46 8.85 3.47
C ASN A 165 -15.75 7.76 4.27
N LYS A 166 -16.05 7.72 5.58
CA LYS A 166 -15.47 6.75 6.53
C LYS A 166 -15.88 5.30 6.27
N SER A 167 -17.04 5.05 5.65
CA SER A 167 -17.52 3.68 5.40
C SER A 167 -16.68 2.93 4.37
N ILE A 168 -15.95 3.65 3.51
CA ILE A 168 -15.05 3.07 2.52
C ILE A 168 -13.96 2.25 3.20
N GLN A 169 -13.40 2.77 4.29
CA GLN A 169 -12.31 2.11 5.00
C GLN A 169 -12.75 0.72 5.48
N GLU A 170 -13.84 0.65 6.22
CA GLU A 170 -14.39 -0.60 6.75
C GLU A 170 -14.70 -1.59 5.63
N THR A 171 -15.33 -1.12 4.56
CA THR A 171 -15.70 -1.96 3.41
C THR A 171 -14.49 -2.57 2.72
N ILE A 172 -13.42 -1.80 2.49
CA ILE A 172 -12.20 -2.30 1.84
C ILE A 172 -11.39 -3.21 2.78
N LEU A 173 -11.42 -2.96 4.09
CA LEU A 173 -10.69 -3.75 5.08
C LEU A 173 -11.35 -5.10 5.40
N HIS A 174 -12.66 -5.22 5.26
CA HIS A 174 -13.40 -6.46 5.53
C HIS A 174 -12.84 -7.72 4.83
N PRO A 175 -12.54 -7.73 3.51
CA PRO A 175 -11.92 -8.89 2.86
C PRO A 175 -10.47 -9.15 3.33
N LEU A 176 -9.74 -8.12 3.77
CA LEU A 176 -8.40 -8.28 4.35
C LEU A 176 -8.48 -8.97 5.72
N GLN A 177 -9.44 -8.57 6.55
CA GLN A 177 -9.71 -9.20 7.85
C GLN A 177 -10.06 -10.67 7.66
N ALA A 178 -10.95 -10.98 6.72
CA ALA A 178 -11.33 -12.35 6.37
C ALA A 178 -10.13 -13.18 5.89
N LEU A 179 -9.26 -12.61 5.05
CA LEU A 179 -8.02 -13.25 4.63
C LEU A 179 -7.15 -13.60 5.85
N CYS A 180 -6.95 -12.65 6.77
CA CYS A 180 -6.15 -12.89 7.97
C CYS A 180 -6.77 -13.97 8.85
N SER A 181 -8.07 -13.89 9.13
CA SER A 181 -8.83 -14.87 9.91
C SER A 181 -8.69 -16.29 9.34
N PHE A 182 -8.86 -16.46 8.03
CA PHE A 182 -8.70 -17.77 7.39
C PHE A 182 -7.27 -18.30 7.52
N GLN A 183 -6.26 -17.45 7.34
CA GLN A 183 -4.87 -17.90 7.49
C GLN A 183 -4.56 -18.30 8.93
N LEU A 184 -4.99 -17.52 9.92
CA LEU A 184 -4.80 -17.83 11.34
C LEU A 184 -5.51 -19.14 11.74
N GLN A 185 -6.74 -19.36 11.27
CA GLN A 185 -7.47 -20.61 11.49
C GLN A 185 -6.79 -21.85 10.88
N HIS A 186 -5.93 -21.66 9.87
CA HIS A 186 -5.19 -22.72 9.20
C HIS A 186 -3.70 -22.73 9.57
N GLY A 187 -3.35 -22.19 10.76
CA GLY A 187 -2.03 -22.33 11.36
C GLY A 187 -1.02 -21.22 11.02
N ALA A 188 -1.44 -20.15 10.34
CA ALA A 188 -0.59 -18.96 10.26
C ALA A 188 -0.41 -18.33 11.65
N GLN A 189 0.75 -17.71 11.88
CA GLN A 189 1.05 -17.01 13.12
C GLN A 189 0.87 -15.50 12.94
N ILE A 190 0.61 -14.80 14.04
CA ILE A 190 0.62 -13.35 14.07
C ILE A 190 2.08 -12.88 13.94
N HIS A 191 2.34 -12.03 12.96
CA HIS A 191 3.63 -11.42 12.73
C HIS A 191 3.68 -10.05 13.39
N HIS A 192 4.58 -9.88 14.36
CA HIS A 192 4.93 -8.55 14.88
C HIS A 192 5.82 -7.79 13.89
N SER A 193 5.83 -6.46 13.99
CA SER A 193 6.71 -5.63 13.17
C SER A 193 8.19 -5.90 13.48
N LYS A 194 9.08 -5.67 12.50
CA LYS A 194 10.52 -5.83 12.72
C LYS A 194 11.02 -4.91 13.82
N GLU A 195 10.53 -3.67 13.86
CA GLU A 195 10.79 -2.72 14.93
C GLU A 195 10.44 -3.32 16.31
N HIS A 196 9.22 -3.86 16.47
CA HIS A 196 8.78 -4.46 17.73
C HIS A 196 9.68 -5.65 18.12
N LEU A 197 9.97 -6.55 17.17
CA LEU A 197 10.84 -7.70 17.44
C LEU A 197 12.25 -7.27 17.87
N LEU A 198 12.80 -6.23 17.23
CA LEU A 198 14.13 -5.72 17.59
C LEU A 198 14.13 -5.03 18.96
N LYS A 199 13.14 -4.18 19.25
CA LYS A 199 13.05 -3.45 20.53
C LYS A 199 12.87 -4.37 21.74
N ASN A 200 12.19 -5.50 21.57
CA ASN A 200 11.89 -6.43 22.66
C ASN A 200 12.86 -7.63 22.72
N GLY A 201 13.93 -7.65 21.90
CA GLY A 201 14.87 -8.78 21.87
C GLY A 201 14.28 -10.09 21.34
N LEU A 202 13.16 -10.03 20.61
CA LEU A 202 12.43 -11.17 20.03
C LEU A 202 12.82 -11.45 18.57
N TYR A 203 13.84 -10.76 18.04
CA TYR A 203 14.31 -10.96 16.67
C TYR A 203 15.21 -12.20 16.59
N ASP A 204 14.67 -13.28 16.05
CA ASP A 204 15.24 -14.63 16.02
C ASP A 204 16.25 -14.88 14.89
N LYS A 205 16.40 -13.94 13.95
CA LYS A 205 17.27 -14.08 12.78
C LYS A 205 18.66 -13.51 13.02
N PRO A 206 19.71 -14.10 12.42
CA PRO A 206 21.06 -13.56 12.51
C PRO A 206 21.11 -12.14 11.93
N MET A 207 21.79 -11.25 12.63
CA MET A 207 21.97 -9.87 12.18
C MET A 207 22.73 -9.84 10.85
N PRO A 208 22.30 -9.00 9.89
CA PRO A 208 22.95 -8.94 8.58
C PRO A 208 24.37 -8.39 8.72
N LYS A 209 25.34 -8.99 8.02
CA LYS A 209 26.72 -8.47 7.97
C LYS A 209 26.88 -7.20 7.11
N ASN A 210 25.88 -6.91 6.27
CA ASN A 210 25.92 -5.78 5.35
C ASN A 210 25.64 -4.45 6.09
N LYS A 211 26.61 -3.53 6.10
CA LYS A 211 26.52 -2.22 6.76
C LYS A 211 25.25 -1.43 6.43
N ARG A 212 24.79 -1.47 5.17
CA ARG A 212 23.56 -0.77 4.74
C ARG A 212 22.30 -1.41 5.36
N LYS A 213 22.28 -2.73 5.50
CA LYS A 213 21.17 -3.44 6.17
C LYS A 213 21.18 -3.20 7.68
N LEU A 214 22.37 -3.18 8.31
CA LEU A 214 22.52 -2.85 9.73
C LEU A 214 21.99 -1.46 10.04
N ARG A 215 22.46 -0.44 9.31
CA ARG A 215 21.97 0.94 9.46
C ARG A 215 20.46 1.04 9.30
N ARG A 216 19.87 0.28 8.38
CA ARG A 216 18.41 0.25 8.21
C ARG A 216 17.68 -0.37 9.41
N MET A 217 18.27 -1.36 10.07
CA MET A 217 17.72 -1.95 11.29
C MET A 217 17.85 -0.99 12.48
N GLU A 218 18.96 -0.25 12.58
CA GLU A 218 19.13 0.81 13.58
C GLU A 218 18.08 1.93 13.39
N LEU A 219 17.84 2.36 12.14
CA LEU A 219 16.80 3.36 11.84
C LEU A 219 15.39 2.89 12.23
N LEU A 220 15.09 1.59 12.07
CA LEU A 220 13.83 1.01 12.54
C LEU A 220 13.66 1.17 14.05
N VAL A 221 14.69 0.82 14.82
CA VAL A 221 14.65 0.88 16.29
C VAL A 221 14.51 2.33 16.78
N ASN A 222 15.14 3.28 16.09
CA ASN A 222 15.13 4.69 16.48
C ASN A 222 13.89 5.47 15.96
N ASN A 223 12.89 4.80 15.39
CA ASN A 223 11.69 5.43 14.80
C ASN A 223 11.99 6.47 13.72
N VAL A 224 13.17 6.39 13.07
CA VAL A 224 13.56 7.32 12.02
C VAL A 224 12.99 6.82 10.69
N LYS A 225 12.38 7.71 9.89
CA LYS A 225 11.82 7.37 8.56
C LYS A 225 12.87 6.67 7.68
N ILE A 226 12.46 5.59 7.01
CA ILE A 226 13.31 4.67 6.21
C ILE A 226 13.16 4.90 4.71
#